data_AF-A0A966X126-F1
#
_entry.id   AF-A0A966X126-F1
#
_cell.length_a   1.000
_cell.length_b   1.000
_cell.length_c   1.000
_cell.angle_alpha   90.00
_cell.angle_beta   90.00
_cell.angle_gamma   90.00
#
_symmetry.space_group_name_H-M   'P 1'
#
loop_
_entity.id
_entity.type
_entity.pdbx_description
1 polymer ?
#
loop_
_entity_poly.entity_id
_entity_poly.type
_entity_poly.pdbx_seq_one_letter_code
_entity_poly.pdbx_strand_id
1 'polypeptide(L)'
;MQCYWELDEHSFTTVTLALGRIQQIMQELSPDFRNEQHHHRSSSGKALLFAMPQSQHTMGVFMLSEFFTQAGWVVCSTPSPSEEQVLELCSKEFFDVVGISISYELQWEKLQALIPKIKRVSLNSQIGIMAGGALFNAKPELMDSCVADICTLSAADAVIAAENILKSRV
;
A
#
# COMPACT_ATOMS: atom_id res chain seq x y z
N MET A 1 -3.23 -29.35 -15.08
CA MET A 1 -2.98 -29.29 -13.63
C MET A 1 -3.26 -27.85 -13.23
N GLN A 2 -4.51 -27.57 -12.91
CA GLN A 2 -4.95 -26.24 -12.47
C GLN A 2 -4.47 -26.07 -11.04
N CYS A 3 -3.83 -24.94 -10.76
CA CYS A 3 -3.35 -24.68 -9.44
C CYS A 3 -4.43 -24.02 -8.59
N TYR A 4 -4.55 -24.49 -7.35
CA TYR A 4 -5.57 -24.16 -6.37
C TYR A 4 -5.65 -22.68 -5.96
N TRP A 5 -4.75 -21.83 -6.46
CA TRP A 5 -4.79 -20.37 -6.28
C TRP A 5 -5.78 -19.65 -7.20
N GLU A 6 -6.30 -20.31 -8.25
CA GLU A 6 -7.31 -19.70 -9.14
C GLU A 6 -8.75 -19.76 -8.57
N LEU A 7 -8.99 -20.58 -7.53
CA LEU A 7 -10.34 -20.88 -7.06
C LEU A 7 -10.72 -20.23 -5.73
N ASP A 8 -9.80 -19.53 -5.05
CA ASP A 8 -10.06 -18.85 -3.77
C ASP A 8 -10.74 -19.77 -2.72
N GLU A 9 -10.50 -21.09 -2.80
CA GLU A 9 -11.22 -22.11 -2.01
C GLU A 9 -10.63 -22.34 -0.60
N HIS A 10 -9.48 -21.75 -0.29
CA HIS A 10 -8.92 -21.77 1.05
C HIS A 10 -9.20 -20.45 1.74
N SER A 11 -10.02 -20.50 2.80
CA SER A 11 -10.47 -19.35 3.58
C SER A 11 -9.33 -18.38 3.86
N PHE A 12 -9.38 -17.25 3.16
CA PHE A 12 -8.57 -16.04 3.22
C PHE A 12 -8.03 -15.67 4.61
N THR A 13 -8.82 -15.91 5.66
CA THR A 13 -8.43 -15.66 7.06
C THR A 13 -7.34 -16.60 7.53
N THR A 14 -7.32 -17.85 7.07
CA THR A 14 -6.38 -18.89 7.53
C THR A 14 -4.98 -18.64 7.00
N VAL A 15 -4.84 -18.27 5.72
CA VAL A 15 -3.54 -17.94 5.13
C VAL A 15 -2.98 -16.65 5.72
N THR A 16 -3.84 -15.64 5.94
CA THR A 16 -3.47 -14.37 6.56
C THR A 16 -3.06 -14.54 8.02
N LEU A 17 -3.82 -15.31 8.81
CA LEU A 17 -3.50 -15.58 10.21
C LEU A 17 -2.21 -16.42 10.32
N ALA A 18 -2.00 -17.38 9.41
CA ALA A 18 -0.80 -18.20 9.38
C ALA A 18 0.44 -17.36 9.04
N LEU A 19 0.38 -16.52 8.01
CA LEU A 19 1.50 -15.68 7.61
C LEU A 19 1.81 -14.60 8.65
N GLY A 20 0.78 -13.93 9.18
CA GLY A 20 0.93 -12.96 10.26
C GLY A 20 1.54 -13.58 11.52
N ARG A 21 1.11 -14.79 11.90
CA ARG A 21 1.73 -15.52 13.03
C ARG A 21 3.17 -15.90 12.76
N ILE A 22 3.51 -16.35 11.55
CA ILE A 22 4.89 -16.69 11.20
C ILE A 22 5.77 -15.43 11.25
N GLN A 23 5.30 -14.31 10.72
CA GLN A 23 6.02 -13.03 10.78
C GLN A 23 6.18 -12.53 12.21
N GLN A 24 5.14 -12.62 13.04
CA GLN A 24 5.20 -12.24 14.44
C GLN A 24 6.19 -13.12 15.23
N ILE A 25 6.17 -14.43 15.02
CA ILE A 25 7.12 -15.37 15.64
C ILE A 25 8.56 -15.05 15.19
N MET A 26 8.78 -14.76 13.90
CA MET A 26 10.09 -14.37 13.40
C MET A 26 10.58 -13.04 13.99
N GLN A 27 9.69 -12.08 14.21
CA GLN A 27 10.03 -10.81 14.86
C GLN A 27 10.33 -10.98 16.35
N GLU A 28 9.53 -11.77 17.08
CA GLU A 28 9.74 -12.06 18.51
C GLU A 28 11.05 -12.82 18.79
N LEU A 29 11.49 -13.65 17.84
CA LEU A 29 12.74 -14.42 17.94
C LEU A 29 13.97 -13.64 17.49
N SER A 30 13.82 -12.47 16.85
CA SER A 30 14.95 -11.66 16.39
C SER A 30 15.58 -10.86 17.55
N PRO A 31 16.89 -10.96 17.80
CA PRO A 31 17.59 -10.21 18.85
C PRO A 31 17.44 -8.69 18.72
N ASP A 32 17.32 -8.18 17.50
CA ASP A 32 17.21 -6.75 17.19
C ASP A 32 15.86 -6.17 17.67
N PHE A 33 14.79 -6.97 17.65
CA PHE A 33 13.43 -6.51 17.99
C PHE A 33 13.23 -6.30 19.49
N ARG A 34 13.98 -7.03 20.34
CA ARG A 34 13.91 -6.86 21.81
C ARG A 34 14.47 -5.52 22.29
N ASN A 35 15.21 -4.81 21.43
CA ASN A 35 15.85 -3.54 21.78
C ASN A 35 15.11 -2.31 21.20
N GLU A 36 14.32 -2.47 20.12
CA GLU A 36 13.64 -1.35 19.45
C GLU A 36 12.28 -0.96 20.06
N GLN A 37 11.66 -1.82 20.87
CA GLN A 37 10.34 -1.57 21.48
C GLN A 37 10.30 -0.37 22.45
N HIS A 38 11.45 0.20 22.80
CA HIS A 38 11.57 1.33 23.74
C HIS A 38 11.73 2.71 23.10
N HIS A 39 11.79 2.83 21.78
CA HIS A 39 11.75 4.14 21.13
C HIS A 39 10.33 4.49 20.70
N HIS A 40 9.73 5.41 21.44
CA HIS A 40 8.54 6.16 21.06
C HIS A 40 8.77 6.77 19.65
N ARG A 41 8.47 6.02 18.58
CA ARG A 41 8.53 6.54 17.20
C ARG A 41 7.49 7.65 17.14
N SER A 42 7.95 8.90 17.06
CA SER A 42 7.10 10.02 16.68
C SER A 42 6.38 9.64 15.39
N SER A 43 5.04 9.69 15.38
CA SER A 43 4.13 9.30 14.28
C SER A 43 4.82 9.20 12.91
N SER A 44 4.91 7.98 12.37
CA SER A 44 5.64 7.67 11.13
C SER A 44 5.01 8.24 9.85
N GLY A 45 3.87 8.95 9.92
CA GLY A 45 3.18 9.57 8.79
C GLY A 45 1.74 9.08 8.65
N LYS A 46 0.96 9.73 7.78
CA LYS A 46 -0.42 9.33 7.46
C LYS A 46 -0.54 8.83 6.02
N ALA A 47 -1.06 7.61 5.84
CA ALA A 47 -1.19 6.97 4.54
C ALA A 47 -2.67 6.76 4.14
N LEU A 48 -3.00 7.00 2.88
CA LEU A 48 -4.25 6.55 2.26
C LEU A 48 -3.95 5.34 1.37
N LEU A 49 -4.54 4.19 1.67
CA LEU A 49 -4.31 2.94 0.95
C LEU A 49 -5.62 2.43 0.33
N PHE A 50 -5.63 2.19 -0.98
CA PHE A 50 -6.82 1.70 -1.67
C PHE A 50 -6.49 0.84 -2.89
N ALA A 51 -7.46 0.01 -3.28
CA ALA A 51 -7.42 -0.71 -4.55
C ALA A 51 -8.09 0.16 -5.61
N MET A 52 -7.60 0.13 -6.85
CA MET A 52 -8.19 0.89 -7.95
C MET A 52 -9.73 0.77 -7.98
N PRO A 53 -10.46 1.87 -8.28
CA PRO A 53 -11.91 1.84 -8.33
C PRO A 53 -12.45 0.68 -9.17
N GLN A 54 -13.52 0.04 -8.70
CA GLN A 54 -14.16 -1.14 -9.31
C GLN A 54 -13.31 -2.42 -9.23
N SER A 55 -12.20 -2.42 -8.48
CA SER A 55 -11.42 -3.64 -8.20
C SER A 55 -12.12 -4.50 -7.15
N GLN A 56 -12.28 -5.80 -7.45
CA GLN A 56 -12.70 -6.79 -6.45
C GLN A 56 -11.53 -7.33 -5.62
N HIS A 57 -10.28 -7.00 -6.00
CA HIS A 57 -9.08 -7.48 -5.32
C HIS A 57 -8.60 -6.49 -4.26
N THR A 58 -9.12 -6.59 -3.04
CA THR A 58 -8.80 -5.70 -1.91
C THR A 58 -7.82 -6.32 -0.91
N MET A 59 -7.50 -7.61 -1.03
CA MET A 59 -6.61 -8.34 -0.12
C MET A 59 -5.24 -7.66 0.06
N GLY A 60 -4.60 -7.29 -1.05
CA GLY A 60 -3.26 -6.70 -1.03
C GLY A 60 -3.23 -5.38 -0.26
N VAL A 61 -4.30 -4.60 -0.34
CA VAL A 61 -4.44 -3.33 0.38
C VAL A 61 -4.65 -3.55 1.86
N PHE A 62 -5.44 -4.56 2.25
CA PHE A 62 -5.60 -4.92 3.65
C PHE A 62 -4.25 -5.35 4.25
N MET A 63 -3.52 -6.23 3.58
CA MET A 63 -2.18 -6.63 4.03
C MET A 63 -1.23 -5.44 4.12
N LEU A 64 -1.17 -4.59 3.08
CA LEU A 64 -0.36 -3.38 3.10
C LEU A 64 -0.73 -2.45 4.28
N SER A 65 -2.02 -2.34 4.59
CA SER A 65 -2.51 -1.53 5.72
C SER A 65 -1.99 -2.03 7.06
N GLU A 66 -1.91 -3.34 7.25
CA GLU A 66 -1.34 -3.94 8.47
C GLU A 66 0.16 -3.65 8.58
N PHE A 67 0.92 -3.75 7.49
CA PHE A 67 2.35 -3.41 7.50
C PHE A 67 2.60 -1.93 7.87
N PHE A 68 1.84 -1.01 7.30
CA PHE A 68 1.92 0.41 7.63
C PHE A 68 1.52 0.66 9.10
N THR A 69 0.45 0.03 9.57
CA THR A 69 -0.02 0.16 10.96
C THR A 69 1.03 -0.36 11.95
N GLN A 70 1.63 -1.52 11.69
CA GLN A 70 2.73 -2.09 12.50
C GLN A 70 3.97 -1.19 12.52
N ALA A 71 4.22 -0.46 11.42
CA ALA A 71 5.30 0.53 11.33
C ALA A 71 4.97 1.89 11.99
N GLY A 72 3.80 2.03 12.61
CA GLY A 72 3.38 3.23 13.34
C GLY A 72 2.76 4.33 12.47
N TRP A 73 2.30 4.01 11.26
CA TRP A 73 1.57 4.96 10.41
C TRP A 73 0.10 5.07 10.81
N VAL A 74 -0.47 6.26 10.63
CA VAL A 74 -1.93 6.45 10.64
C VAL A 74 -2.47 6.03 9.28
N VAL A 75 -3.19 4.91 9.23
CA VAL A 75 -3.71 4.36 7.97
C VAL A 75 -5.18 4.70 7.79
N CYS A 76 -5.50 5.35 6.69
CA CYS A 76 -6.85 5.40 6.14
C CYS A 76 -6.93 4.39 4.99
N SER A 77 -7.84 3.44 5.07
CA SER A 77 -8.09 2.50 3.97
C SER A 77 -9.55 2.54 3.55
N THR A 78 -9.77 2.52 2.25
CA THR A 78 -11.10 2.42 1.66
C THR A 78 -11.12 1.22 0.72
N PRO A 79 -11.96 0.20 0.97
CA PRO A 79 -12.08 -0.93 0.06
C PRO A 79 -12.87 -0.49 -1.18
N SER A 80 -12.22 -0.52 -2.34
CA SER A 80 -12.82 -0.19 -3.65
C SER A 80 -13.56 1.17 -3.69
N PRO A 81 -12.90 2.29 -3.38
CA PRO A 81 -13.53 3.61 -3.47
C PRO A 81 -13.82 3.99 -4.92
N SER A 82 -14.76 4.92 -5.14
CA SER A 82 -14.85 5.61 -6.43
C SER A 82 -13.70 6.60 -6.60
N GLU A 83 -13.44 7.02 -7.84
CA GLU A 83 -12.43 8.06 -8.10
C GLU A 83 -12.77 9.36 -7.35
N GLU A 84 -14.04 9.75 -7.35
CA GLU A 84 -14.54 10.95 -6.68
C GLU A 84 -14.29 10.89 -5.17
N GLN A 85 -14.50 9.73 -4.54
CA GLN A 85 -14.24 9.53 -3.11
C GLN A 85 -12.76 9.67 -2.77
N VAL A 86 -11.86 9.12 -3.60
CA VAL A 86 -10.41 9.27 -3.41
C VAL A 86 -10.00 10.73 -3.49
N LEU A 87 -10.47 11.44 -4.53
CA LEU A 87 -10.14 12.85 -4.74
C LEU A 87 -10.70 13.73 -3.61
N GLU A 88 -11.93 13.45 -3.17
CA GLU A 88 -12.55 14.13 -2.04
C GLU A 88 -11.75 13.94 -0.75
N LEU A 89 -11.36 12.69 -0.43
CA LEU A 89 -10.52 12.40 0.74
C LEU A 89 -9.19 13.15 0.67
N CYS A 90 -8.49 13.11 -0.46
CA CYS A 90 -7.22 13.82 -0.64
C CYS A 90 -7.35 15.36 -0.51
N SER A 91 -8.52 15.90 -0.86
CA SER A 91 -8.81 17.34 -0.74
C SER A 91 -9.21 17.78 0.67
N LYS A 92 -9.66 16.86 1.52
CA LYS A 92 -10.18 17.14 2.86
C LYS A 92 -9.25 16.72 3.98
N GLU A 93 -8.42 15.72 3.73
CA GLU A 93 -7.51 15.15 4.71
C GLU A 93 -6.07 15.23 4.22
N PHE A 94 -5.17 15.52 5.16
CA PHE A 94 -3.74 15.51 4.90
C PHE A 94 -3.23 14.07 4.85
N PHE A 95 -2.53 13.73 3.77
CA PHE A 95 -1.84 12.44 3.62
C PHE A 95 -0.39 12.69 3.22
N ASP A 96 0.51 11.93 3.84
CA ASP A 96 1.92 11.91 3.46
C ASP A 96 2.15 11.04 2.25
N VAL A 97 1.46 9.90 2.19
CA VAL A 97 1.59 8.89 1.15
C VAL A 97 0.22 8.38 0.72
N VAL A 98 0.07 8.13 -0.58
CA VAL A 98 -1.05 7.37 -1.13
C VAL A 98 -0.52 6.10 -1.77
N GLY A 99 -1.02 4.95 -1.32
CA GLY A 99 -0.70 3.64 -1.90
C GLY A 99 -1.86 3.10 -2.71
N ILE A 100 -1.61 2.80 -3.98
CA ILE A 100 -2.61 2.34 -4.94
C ILE A 100 -2.29 0.92 -5.40
N SER A 101 -3.21 -0.01 -5.16
CA SER A 101 -3.10 -1.39 -5.65
C SER A 101 -3.82 -1.55 -6.99
N ILE A 102 -3.12 -2.10 -7.99
CA ILE A 102 -3.61 -2.40 -9.33
C ILE A 102 -3.46 -3.90 -9.64
N SER A 103 -4.48 -4.50 -10.26
CA SER A 103 -4.54 -5.96 -10.46
C SER A 103 -4.66 -6.36 -11.92
N TYR A 104 -5.25 -5.54 -12.79
CA TYR A 104 -5.48 -5.88 -14.20
C TYR A 104 -5.22 -4.71 -15.15
N GLU A 105 -4.84 -5.03 -16.39
CA GLU A 105 -4.33 -4.06 -17.37
C GLU A 105 -5.33 -2.95 -17.73
N LEU A 106 -6.64 -3.23 -17.72
CA LEU A 106 -7.68 -2.21 -17.97
C LEU A 106 -7.67 -1.07 -16.93
N GLN A 107 -7.02 -1.26 -15.77
CA GLN A 107 -6.84 -0.20 -14.77
C GLN A 107 -5.65 0.71 -15.07
N TRP A 108 -4.75 0.33 -15.98
CA TRP A 108 -3.48 1.01 -16.19
C TRP A 108 -3.67 2.47 -16.60
N GLU A 109 -4.42 2.72 -17.67
CA GLU A 109 -4.68 4.09 -18.13
C GLU A 109 -5.41 4.93 -17.07
N LYS A 110 -6.33 4.31 -16.32
CA LYS A 110 -7.03 4.97 -15.22
C LYS A 110 -6.09 5.35 -14.08
N LEU A 111 -5.16 4.46 -13.71
CA LEU A 111 -4.13 4.73 -12.70
C LEU A 111 -3.26 5.91 -13.14
N GLN A 112 -2.75 5.87 -14.38
CA GLN A 112 -1.93 6.93 -14.97
C GLN A 112 -2.64 8.29 -14.94
N ALA A 113 -3.95 8.31 -15.20
CA ALA A 113 -4.76 9.52 -15.17
C ALA A 113 -5.14 9.99 -13.75
N LEU A 114 -5.28 9.06 -12.80
CA LEU A 114 -5.71 9.35 -11.42
C LEU A 114 -4.60 10.00 -10.59
N ILE A 115 -3.37 9.50 -10.71
CA ILE A 115 -2.21 9.98 -9.94
C ILE A 115 -2.02 11.52 -10.04
N PRO A 116 -1.98 12.15 -11.22
CA PRO A 116 -1.83 13.60 -11.32
C PRO A 116 -3.04 14.37 -10.75
N LYS A 117 -4.26 13.79 -10.79
CA LYS A 117 -5.43 14.41 -10.16
C LYS A 117 -5.29 14.40 -8.64
N ILE A 118 -4.84 13.29 -8.05
CA ILE A 118 -4.56 13.19 -6.61
C ILE A 118 -3.53 14.24 -6.20
N LYS A 119 -2.39 14.30 -6.89
CA LYS A 119 -1.34 15.30 -6.61
C LYS A 119 -1.87 16.74 -6.69
N ARG A 120 -2.79 17.03 -7.61
CA ARG A 120 -3.39 18.36 -7.79
C ARG A 120 -4.36 18.77 -6.67
N VAL A 121 -5.15 17.83 -6.15
CA VAL A 121 -6.18 18.13 -5.12
C VAL A 121 -5.67 17.94 -3.69
N SER A 122 -4.54 17.25 -3.52
CA SER A 122 -3.94 16.96 -2.22
C SER A 122 -3.67 18.22 -1.41
N LEU A 123 -3.99 18.20 -0.11
CA LEU A 123 -3.55 19.22 0.85
C LEU A 123 -2.03 19.22 1.06
N ASN A 124 -1.35 18.13 0.70
CA ASN A 124 0.10 17.98 0.76
C ASN A 124 0.69 18.10 -0.66
N SER A 125 1.35 19.21 -0.96
CA SER A 125 2.01 19.44 -2.25
C SER A 125 3.22 18.53 -2.51
N GLN A 126 3.73 17.86 -1.47
CA GLN A 126 4.84 16.93 -1.54
C GLN A 126 4.38 15.46 -1.39
N ILE A 127 3.08 15.18 -1.50
CA ILE A 127 2.51 13.84 -1.32
C ILE A 127 3.25 12.80 -2.18
N GLY A 128 3.64 11.70 -1.55
CA GLY A 128 4.26 10.56 -2.23
C GLY A 128 3.20 9.61 -2.75
N ILE A 129 3.30 9.20 -4.01
CA ILE A 129 2.38 8.26 -4.63
C ILE A 129 3.10 6.94 -4.89
N MET A 130 2.53 5.86 -4.37
CA MET A 130 3.04 4.51 -4.51
C MET A 130 2.07 3.66 -5.30
N ALA A 131 2.57 2.86 -6.23
CA ALA A 131 1.80 1.88 -6.96
C ALA A 131 2.34 0.46 -6.72
N GLY A 132 1.45 -0.50 -6.61
CA GLY A 132 1.80 -1.91 -6.45
C GLY A 132 0.66 -2.83 -6.86
N GLY A 133 0.82 -4.12 -6.61
CA GLY A 133 -0.22 -5.12 -6.87
C GLY A 133 0.08 -6.05 -8.04
N ALA A 134 -0.82 -7.00 -8.27
CA ALA A 134 -0.58 -8.17 -9.12
C ALA A 134 -0.29 -7.84 -10.58
N LEU A 135 -0.73 -6.68 -11.10
CA LEU A 135 -0.43 -6.30 -12.48
C LEU A 135 1.08 -6.17 -12.72
N PHE A 136 1.83 -5.63 -11.75
CA PHE A 136 3.27 -5.47 -11.87
C PHE A 136 4.05 -6.79 -11.78
N ASN A 137 3.46 -7.84 -11.18
CA ASN A 137 4.02 -9.20 -11.27
C ASN A 137 3.85 -9.78 -12.68
N ALA A 138 2.69 -9.55 -13.29
CA ALA A 138 2.37 -10.05 -14.62
C ALA A 138 3.10 -9.26 -15.73
N LYS A 139 3.34 -7.96 -15.50
CA LYS A 139 3.98 -7.04 -16.44
C LYS A 139 4.99 -6.12 -15.74
N PRO A 140 6.18 -6.63 -15.37
CA PRO A 140 7.21 -5.85 -14.69
C PRO A 140 7.64 -4.61 -15.47
N GLU A 141 7.57 -4.64 -16.81
CA GLU A 141 7.89 -3.53 -17.71
C GLU A 141 7.03 -2.28 -17.49
N LEU A 142 5.86 -2.43 -16.85
CA LEU A 142 5.01 -1.30 -16.51
C LEU A 142 5.59 -0.44 -15.37
N MET A 143 6.49 -0.98 -14.55
CA MET A 143 7.13 -0.18 -13.49
C MET A 143 7.92 1.00 -14.08
N ASP A 144 8.61 0.78 -15.20
CA ASP A 144 9.44 1.80 -15.87
C ASP A 144 8.62 2.94 -16.49
N SER A 145 7.34 2.67 -16.81
CA SER A 145 6.43 3.63 -17.42
C SER A 145 5.40 4.18 -16.43
N CYS A 146 5.51 3.85 -15.14
CA CYS A 146 4.58 4.31 -14.14
C CYS A 146 4.84 5.76 -13.70
N VAL A 147 3.80 6.60 -13.67
CA VAL A 147 3.89 7.98 -13.13
C VAL A 147 3.85 8.06 -11.60
N ALA A 148 3.72 6.92 -10.90
CA ALA A 148 3.87 6.88 -9.45
C ALA A 148 5.33 7.20 -9.06
N ASP A 149 5.52 7.80 -7.89
CA ASP A 149 6.87 8.12 -7.40
C ASP A 149 7.64 6.83 -7.07
N ILE A 150 6.93 5.77 -6.66
CA ILE A 150 7.49 4.48 -6.29
C ILE A 150 6.58 3.37 -6.82
N CYS A 151 7.18 2.37 -7.46
CA CYS A 151 6.54 1.09 -7.75
C CYS A 151 7.17 -0.01 -6.90
N THR A 152 6.35 -0.78 -6.19
CA THR A 152 6.84 -1.91 -5.39
C THR A 152 5.82 -3.04 -5.30
N LEU A 153 6.35 -4.26 -5.19
CA LEU A 153 5.59 -5.50 -5.02
C LEU A 153 5.65 -6.04 -3.58
N SER A 154 6.42 -5.38 -2.71
CA SER A 154 6.68 -5.82 -1.34
C SER A 154 6.12 -4.81 -0.36
N ALA A 155 5.26 -5.29 0.55
CA ALA A 155 4.67 -4.44 1.59
C ALA A 155 5.73 -3.88 2.55
N ALA A 156 6.78 -4.67 2.85
CA ALA A 156 7.90 -4.21 3.67
C ALA A 156 8.70 -3.09 2.98
N ASP A 157 9.01 -3.27 1.68
CA ASP A 157 9.73 -2.25 0.92
C ASP A 157 8.87 -0.99 0.73
N ALA A 158 7.54 -1.15 0.65
CA ALA A 158 6.62 -0.02 0.59
C ALA A 158 6.71 0.87 1.85
N VAL A 159 6.77 0.28 3.04
CA VAL A 159 6.94 1.02 4.29
C VAL A 159 8.28 1.76 4.30
N ILE A 160 9.38 1.09 3.96
CA ILE A 160 10.72 1.69 3.92
C ILE A 160 10.74 2.88 2.97
N ALA A 161 10.16 2.71 1.78
CA ALA A 161 10.17 3.75 0.77
C ALA A 161 9.26 4.94 1.16
N ALA A 162 8.14 4.69 1.85
CA ALA A 162 7.29 5.73 2.43
C ALA A 162 8.02 6.54 3.52
N GLU A 163 8.77 5.88 4.40
CA GLU A 163 9.60 6.57 5.41
C GLU A 163 10.70 7.42 4.77
N ASN A 164 11.30 6.95 3.68
CA ASN A 164 12.32 7.69 2.94
C ASN A 164 11.75 8.94 2.27
N ILE A 165 10.53 8.87 1.73
CA ILE A 165 9.82 10.06 1.22
C ILE A 165 9.72 11.11 2.33
N LEU A 166 9.29 10.73 3.53
CA LEU A 166 9.16 11.66 4.65
C LEU A 166 10.48 12.28 5.08
N LYS A 167 11.52 11.47 5.21
CA LYS A 167 12.87 11.93 5.60
C LYS A 167 13.46 12.91 4.60
N SER A 168 13.16 12.74 3.30
CA SER A 168 13.65 13.63 2.24
C SER A 168 13.02 15.03 2.22
N ARG A 169 11.96 15.26 3.01
CA ARG A 169 11.26 16.56 3.09
C ARG A 169 11.83 17.52 4.15
N VAL A 170 12.74 17.03 5.01
CA VAL A 170 13.39 17.79 6.10
C VAL A 170 14.74 18.31 5.62
#